data_AF-A0A818P9X6-F1
#
_entry.id   AF-A0A818P9X6-F1
#
_cell.length_a   1.000
_cell.length_b   1.000
_cell.length_c   1.000
_cell.angle_alpha   90.00
_cell.angle_beta   90.00
_cell.angle_gamma   90.00
#
_symmetry.space_group_name_H-M   'P 1'
#
loop_
_entity.id
_entity.type
_entity.pdbx_description
1 polymer ?
#
loop_
_entity_poly.entity_id
_entity_poly.type
_entity_poly.pdbx_seq_one_letter_code
_entity_poly.pdbx_strand_id
1 'polypeptide(L)'
;LLKSNPICDREEHLHSFIDWLHSNGVDTSNFEICSFENYGFGLKATKNLASDECFLTVPRSIIITTDTIMTSSSFGSLIIKDQL
;
A
#
# COMPACT_ATOMS: atom_id res chain seq x y z
N LEU A 1 10.99 -5.14 -31.40
CA LEU A 1 9.70 -5.58 -30.83
C LEU A 1 9.81 -5.49 -29.32
N LEU A 2 9.46 -4.33 -28.75
CA LEU A 2 9.39 -4.18 -27.30
C LEU A 2 8.29 -5.12 -26.82
N LYS A 3 8.65 -6.16 -26.07
CA LYS A 3 7.67 -6.97 -25.35
C LYS A 3 6.92 -5.98 -24.46
N SER A 4 5.64 -5.75 -24.78
CA SER A 4 4.74 -5.05 -23.88
C SER A 4 4.86 -5.74 -22.53
N ASN A 5 5.32 -4.98 -21.53
CA ASN A 5 5.25 -5.39 -20.14
C ASN A 5 3.81 -5.92 -19.93
N PRO A 6 3.59 -7.12 -19.37
CA PRO A 6 2.23 -7.53 -19.06
C PRO A 6 1.62 -6.39 -18.25
N ILE A 7 0.52 -5.85 -18.77
CA ILE A 7 -0.27 -4.86 -18.05
C ILE A 7 -0.77 -5.62 -16.84
N CYS A 8 -0.02 -5.56 -15.75
CA CYS A 8 -0.39 -6.09 -14.46
C CYS A 8 -1.69 -5.36 -14.11
N ASP A 9 -2.81 -6.08 -14.17
CA ASP A 9 -4.09 -5.50 -13.83
C ASP A 9 -4.07 -5.26 -12.32
N ARG A 10 -4.08 -3.97 -11.95
CA ARG A 10 -4.02 -3.55 -10.56
C ARG A 10 -5.16 -4.16 -9.76
N GLU A 11 -6.31 -4.39 -10.38
CA GLU A 11 -7.48 -5.00 -9.75
C GLU A 11 -7.22 -6.43 -9.28
N GLU A 12 -6.44 -7.22 -10.04
CA GLU A 12 -6.11 -8.60 -9.70
C GLU A 12 -5.32 -8.71 -8.37
N HIS A 13 -4.58 -7.67 -8.00
CA HIS A 13 -3.79 -7.64 -6.76
C HIS A 13 -4.48 -6.98 -5.58
N LEU A 14 -5.61 -6.28 -5.78
CA LEU A 14 -6.31 -5.58 -4.70
C LEU A 14 -6.75 -6.55 -3.61
N HIS A 15 -7.26 -7.73 -3.98
CA HIS A 15 -7.69 -8.72 -3.00
C HIS A 15 -6.54 -9.16 -2.10
N SER A 16 -5.41 -9.57 -2.71
CA SER A 16 -4.21 -9.96 -1.95
C SER A 16 -3.65 -8.84 -1.07
N PHE A 17 -3.78 -7.59 -1.53
CA PHE A 17 -3.34 -6.42 -0.77
C PHE A 17 -4.22 -6.18 0.47
N ILE A 18 -5.54 -6.30 0.32
CA ILE A 18 -6.49 -6.21 1.44
C ILE A 18 -6.25 -7.34 2.45
N ASP A 19 -6.07 -8.57 1.99
CA ASP A 19 -5.76 -9.71 2.87
C ASP A 19 -4.45 -9.47 3.64
N TRP A 20 -3.44 -8.94 2.96
CA TRP A 20 -2.17 -8.58 3.61
C TRP A 20 -2.35 -7.45 4.64
N LEU A 21 -3.16 -6.42 4.36
CA LEU A 21 -3.49 -5.37 5.33
C LEU A 21 -4.15 -5.96 6.58
N HIS A 22 -5.14 -6.85 6.41
CA HIS A 22 -5.82 -7.52 7.52
C HIS A 22 -4.85 -8.39 8.33
N SER A 23 -3.96 -9.13 7.66
CA SER A 23 -2.94 -9.95 8.31
C SER A 23 -1.97 -9.13 9.19
N ASN A 24 -1.85 -7.83 8.93
CA ASN A 24 -1.03 -6.90 9.69
C ASN A 24 -1.83 -6.03 10.67
N GLY A 25 -3.13 -6.30 10.86
CA GLY A 25 -3.97 -5.59 11.83
C GLY A 25 -4.52 -4.25 11.35
N VAL A 26 -4.59 -4.02 10.05
CA VAL A 26 -5.29 -2.84 9.49
C VAL A 26 -6.77 -3.17 9.33
N ASP A 27 -7.62 -2.34 9.92
CA ASP A 27 -9.07 -2.39 9.71
C ASP A 27 -9.46 -1.60 8.45
N THR A 28 -10.14 -2.27 7.51
CA THR A 28 -10.66 -1.66 6.28
C THR A 28 -12.19 -1.66 6.23
N SER A 29 -12.88 -1.90 7.34
CA SER A 29 -14.36 -2.02 7.38
C SER A 29 -15.10 -0.75 6.95
N ASN A 30 -14.48 0.42 7.11
CA ASN A 30 -15.06 1.73 6.84
C ASN A 30 -14.94 2.19 5.38
N PHE A 31 -14.20 1.46 4.53
CA PHE A 31 -13.94 1.86 3.16
C PHE A 31 -13.71 0.67 2.22
N GLU A 32 -13.90 0.90 0.93
CA GLU A 32 -13.48 -0.01 -0.12
C GLU A 32 -12.59 0.72 -1.14
N ILE A 33 -11.73 -0.05 -1.82
CA ILE A 33 -10.92 0.49 -2.91
C ILE A 33 -11.77 0.47 -4.18
N CYS A 34 -11.92 1.62 -4.84
CA CYS A 34 -12.74 1.79 -6.04
C CYS A 34 -11.99 2.61 -7.09
N SER A 35 -12.31 2.37 -8.36
CA SER A 35 -11.88 3.23 -9.46
C SER A 35 -12.81 4.45 -9.57
N PHE A 36 -12.21 5.62 -9.72
CA PHE A 36 -12.87 6.90 -9.91
C PHE A 36 -12.45 7.47 -11.26
N GLU A 37 -13.44 7.85 -12.07
CA GLU A 37 -13.20 8.47 -13.37
C GLU A 37 -12.29 9.70 -13.20
N ASN A 38 -11.21 9.78 -13.98
CA ASN A 38 -10.18 10.84 -13.93
C ASN A 38 -9.25 10.87 -12.69
N TYR A 39 -9.47 10.04 -11.67
CA TYR A 39 -8.60 9.98 -10.47
C TYR A 39 -7.92 8.61 -10.28
N GLY A 40 -8.37 7.58 -11.00
CA GLY A 40 -7.89 6.21 -10.80
C GLY A 40 -8.41 5.61 -9.50
N PHE A 41 -7.65 4.74 -8.85
CA PHE A 41 -8.09 4.10 -7.61
C PHE A 41 -8.01 5.02 -6.40
N GLY A 42 -9.04 4.99 -5.57
CA GLY A 42 -9.09 5.68 -4.29
C GLY A 42 -9.90 4.89 -3.26
N LEU A 43 -10.14 5.52 -2.10
CA LEU A 43 -10.96 4.96 -1.04
C LEU A 43 -12.37 5.55 -1.10
N LYS A 44 -13.38 4.68 -1.11
CA LYS A 44 -14.79 5.05 -0.99
C LYS A 44 -15.32 4.60 0.36
N ALA A 45 -15.88 5.52 1.13
CA ALA A 45 -16.49 5.18 2.42
C ALA A 45 -17.70 4.24 2.22
N THR A 46 -17.83 3.23 3.07
CA THR A 46 -18.96 2.27 3.07
C THR A 46 -20.10 2.70 3.99
N LYS A 47 -19.85 3.73 4.81
CA LYS A 47 -20.79 4.35 5.75
C LYS A 47 -20.50 5.85 5.87
N ASN A 48 -21.39 6.58 6.54
CA ASN A 48 -21.11 7.97 6.90
C ASN A 48 -19.99 8.03 7.93
N LEU A 49 -19.03 8.93 7.74
CA LEU A 49 -17.91 9.18 8.66
C LEU A 49 -18.07 10.57 9.29
N ALA A 50 -17.88 10.66 10.60
CA ALA A 50 -17.81 11.96 11.28
C ALA A 50 -16.47 12.65 11.02
N SER A 51 -16.43 13.98 11.13
CA SER A 51 -15.22 14.76 10.83
C SER A 51 -14.03 14.45 11.73
N ASP A 52 -14.28 13.97 12.94
CA ASP A 52 -13.28 13.60 13.96
C ASP A 52 -13.14 12.07 14.14
N GLU A 53 -13.79 11.26 13.29
CA GLU A 53 -13.70 9.81 13.35
C GLU A 53 -12.36 9.31 12.81
N CYS A 54 -11.61 8.59 13.64
CA CYS A 54 -10.45 7.83 13.18
C CYS A 54 -10.93 6.57 12.44
N PHE A 55 -11.00 6.64 11.10
CA PHE A 55 -11.54 5.56 10.27
C PHE A 55 -10.47 4.63 9.67
N LEU A 56 -9.18 4.99 9.79
CA LEU A 56 -8.04 4.21 9.29
C LEU A 56 -6.82 4.43 10.19
N THR A 57 -6.22 3.33 10.65
CA THR A 57 -4.92 3.30 11.32
C THR A 57 -3.97 2.37 10.59
N VAL A 58 -2.71 2.80 10.43
CA VAL A 58 -1.69 2.01 9.73
C VAL A 58 -0.56 1.68 10.72
N PRO A 59 -0.34 0.40 11.05
CA PRO A 59 0.77 -0.03 11.90
C PRO A 59 2.11 0.36 11.30
N ARG A 60 3.06 0.81 12.13
CA ARG A 60 4.39 1.22 11.64
C ARG A 60 5.18 0.07 11.01
N SER A 61 4.91 -1.18 11.41
CA SER A 61 5.55 -2.39 10.88
C SER A 61 5.35 -2.61 9.38
N ILE A 62 4.27 -2.08 8.80
CA ILE A 62 3.95 -2.24 7.37
C ILE A 62 4.32 -1.04 6.51
N ILE A 63 4.89 0.00 7.12
CA ILE A 63 5.36 1.17 6.41
C ILE A 63 6.79 0.92 5.94
N ILE A 64 7.02 1.01 4.64
CA ILE A 64 8.36 1.02 4.08
C ILE A 64 8.97 2.41 4.29
N THR A 65 10.07 2.45 5.02
CA THR A 65 10.84 3.65 5.36
C THR A 65 12.31 3.47 4.98
N THR A 66 13.06 4.57 4.93
CA THR A 66 14.53 4.53 4.78
C THR A 66 15.16 3.63 5.83
N ASP A 67 14.72 3.72 7.09
CA ASP A 67 15.23 2.91 8.19
C ASP A 67 14.99 1.42 7.91
N THR A 68 13.77 1.03 7.52
CA THR A 68 13.46 -0.39 7.21
C THR A 68 14.30 -0.91 6.04
N ILE A 69 14.56 -0.08 5.03
CA ILE A 69 15.39 -0.45 3.88
C ILE A 69 16.87 -0.57 4.28
N MET A 70 17.39 0.33 5.11
CA MET A 70 18.76 0.24 5.62
C MET A 70 18.99 -1.01 6.46
N THR A 71 17.97 -1.43 7.22
CA THR A 71 18.02 -2.69 7.98
C THR A 71 17.76 -3.94 7.15
N SER A 72 17.33 -3.81 5.88
CA SER A 72 17.07 -4.94 4.99
C SER A 72 18.38 -5.49 4.42
N SER A 73 18.53 -6.82 4.43
CA SER A 73 19.78 -7.50 4.08
C SER A 73 20.20 -7.32 2.61
N SER A 74 19.24 -7.13 1.70
CA SER A 74 19.50 -6.98 0.27
C SER A 74 19.96 -5.57 -0.13
N PHE A 75 19.48 -4.53 0.55
CA PHE A 75 19.77 -3.13 0.18
C PHE A 75 20.74 -2.43 1.13
N GLY A 76 20.77 -2.76 2.42
CA GLY A 76 21.60 -2.07 3.40
C GLY A 76 23.09 -2.07 3.04
N SER A 77 23.61 -3.21 2.54
CA SER A 77 25.02 -3.32 2.15
C SER A 77 25.40 -2.51 0.89
N LEU A 78 24.44 -2.24 0.01
CA LEU A 78 24.64 -1.41 -1.18
C LEU A 78 24.56 0.08 -0.81
N ILE A 79 23.60 0.47 0.03
CA ILE A 79 23.44 1.85 0.51
C ILE A 79 24.68 2.32 1.29
N ILE A 80 25.29 1.44 2.09
CA ILE A 80 26.54 1.75 2.81
C ILE A 80 27.71 1.95 1.84
N LYS A 81 27.76 1.19 0.73
CA LYS A 81 28.84 1.25 -0.26
C LYS A 81 28.71 2.42 -1.24
N ASP A 82 27.47 2.85 -1.50
CA ASP A 82 27.14 3.93 -2.43
C ASP A 82 27.15 5.32 -1.77
N GLN A 83 27.67 5.44 -0.54
CA GLN A 83 27.97 6.74 0.06
C GLN A 83 29.07 7.43 -0.75
N LEU A 84 28.64 8.32 -1.67
CA LEU A 84 29.47 9.36 -2.27
C LEU A 84 29.98 10.34 -1.20
#